data_AF-A0A521I7A3-F1
#
_entry.id   AF-A0A521I7A3-F1
#
_cell.length_a   1.000
_cell.length_b   1.000
_cell.length_c   1.000
_cell.angle_alpha   90.00
_cell.angle_beta   90.00
_cell.angle_gamma   90.00
#
_symmetry.space_group_name_H-M   'P 1'
#
loop_
_entity.id
_entity.type
_entity.pdbx_description
1 polymer ?
#
loop_
_entity_poly.entity_id
_entity_poly.type
_entity_poly.pdbx_seq_one_letter_code
_entity_poly.pdbx_strand_id
1 'polypeptide(L)'
;MNKNNVIAFLFMCGYFGTLSAQTFDGNKIVSEMDRRLNFPECRMVIRIIDSKASGTTREMKADVEYLENVGTRLEFTEPARDKGKKS
;
A
#
# COMPACT_ATOMS: atom_id res chain seq x y z
N MET A 1 -48.75 -32.10 -31.06
CA MET A 1 -47.73 -31.04 -31.23
C MET A 1 -47.58 -30.41 -29.85
N ASN A 2 -46.44 -30.34 -29.18
CA ASN A 2 -45.08 -30.09 -29.63
C ASN A 2 -44.09 -30.84 -28.69
N LYS A 3 -43.11 -31.51 -29.28
CA LYS A 3 -41.97 -32.10 -28.58
C LYS A 3 -40.87 -31.04 -28.48
N ASN A 4 -39.91 -31.27 -27.58
CA ASN A 4 -38.56 -30.68 -27.58
C ASN A 4 -38.42 -29.32 -26.88
N ASN A 5 -37.80 -29.34 -25.70
CA ASN A 5 -36.46 -28.76 -25.47
C ASN A 5 -36.20 -28.67 -23.97
N VAL A 6 -36.00 -29.82 -23.34
CA VAL A 6 -35.45 -29.91 -21.99
C VAL A 6 -33.94 -30.07 -22.15
N ILE A 7 -33.24 -28.99 -21.80
CA ILE A 7 -31.90 -28.98 -21.20
C ILE A 7 -30.78 -29.60 -22.06
N ALA A 8 -30.20 -28.77 -22.92
CA ALA A 8 -28.81 -28.88 -23.31
C ALA A 8 -28.03 -27.73 -22.64
N PHE A 9 -27.79 -27.85 -21.33
CA PHE A 9 -26.81 -27.03 -20.61
C PHE A 9 -25.76 -27.98 -20.02
N LEU A 10 -25.19 -28.83 -20.90
CA LEU A 10 -24.05 -29.66 -20.57
C LEU A 10 -22.77 -28.88 -20.83
N PHE A 11 -21.98 -28.71 -19.76
CA PHE A 11 -20.52 -28.62 -19.80
C PHE A 11 -19.90 -27.43 -20.54
N MET A 12 -20.03 -26.24 -19.94
CA MET A 12 -19.07 -25.14 -20.09
C MET A 12 -18.31 -24.94 -18.75
N CYS A 13 -17.70 -26.01 -18.25
CA CYS A 13 -16.80 -25.99 -17.08
C CYS A 13 -15.38 -26.49 -17.46
N GLY A 14 -14.96 -26.25 -18.71
CA GLY A 14 -13.74 -26.82 -19.29
C GLY A 14 -12.57 -25.86 -19.48
N TYR A 15 -12.62 -24.64 -18.92
CA TYR A 15 -11.51 -23.69 -19.02
C TYR A 15 -11.18 -23.05 -17.66
N PHE A 16 -11.05 -23.90 -16.63
CA PHE A 16 -10.18 -23.56 -15.51
C PHE A 16 -8.74 -23.67 -16.01
N GLY A 17 -8.28 -22.62 -16.69
CA GLY A 17 -6.85 -22.37 -16.80
C GLY A 17 -6.31 -22.36 -15.39
N THR A 18 -5.34 -23.22 -15.10
CA THR A 18 -4.57 -23.15 -13.87
C THR A 18 -3.99 -21.74 -13.80
N LEU A 19 -4.53 -20.90 -12.92
CA LEU A 19 -3.88 -19.67 -12.53
C LEU A 19 -2.56 -20.10 -11.90
N SER A 20 -1.48 -20.07 -12.68
CA SER A 20 -0.14 -20.33 -12.16
C SER A 20 0.05 -19.40 -10.97
N ALA A 21 0.34 -19.96 -9.80
CA ALA A 21 0.78 -19.16 -8.66
C ALA A 21 1.96 -18.31 -9.14
N GLN A 22 1.76 -16.99 -9.23
CA GLN A 22 2.85 -16.10 -9.56
C GLN A 22 3.80 -16.13 -8.36
N THR A 23 4.91 -16.83 -8.51
CA THR A 23 5.99 -16.80 -7.54
C THR A 23 6.64 -15.43 -7.65
N PHE A 24 6.20 -14.47 -6.83
CA PHE A 24 6.83 -13.17 -6.75
C PHE A 24 8.18 -13.33 -6.04
N ASP A 25 9.26 -13.01 -6.77
CA ASP A 25 10.58 -12.90 -6.18
C ASP A 25 10.67 -11.61 -5.37
N GLY A 26 10.67 -11.73 -4.04
CA GLY A 26 10.75 -10.60 -3.13
C GLY A 26 11.94 -9.68 -3.41
N ASN A 27 13.07 -10.24 -3.86
CA ASN A 27 14.27 -9.45 -4.16
C ASN A 27 14.05 -8.54 -5.37
N LYS A 28 13.27 -8.97 -6.37
CA LYS A 28 12.92 -8.14 -7.52
C LYS A 28 11.98 -7.01 -7.16
N ILE A 29 11.09 -7.24 -6.20
CA ILE A 29 10.19 -6.20 -5.70
C ILE A 29 11.00 -5.14 -4.95
N VAL A 30 11.88 -5.56 -4.03
CA VAL A 30 12.74 -4.64 -3.28
C VAL A 30 13.63 -3.84 -4.21
N SER A 31 14.31 -4.47 -5.17
CA SER A 31 15.21 -3.76 -6.10
C SER A 31 14.48 -2.77 -7.00
N GLU A 32 13.27 -3.07 -7.44
CA GLU A 32 12.46 -2.14 -8.24
C GLU A 32 11.92 -0.98 -7.39
N MET A 33 11.58 -1.23 -6.11
CA MET A 33 11.22 -0.16 -5.17
C MET A 33 12.39 0.76 -4.89
N ASP A 34 13.58 0.22 -4.59
CA ASP A 34 14.79 1.01 -4.37
C ASP A 34 15.12 1.87 -5.60
N ARG A 35 15.03 1.29 -6.80
CA ARG A 35 15.26 2.03 -8.06
C ARG A 35 14.30 3.18 -8.25
N ARG A 36 13.02 3.02 -7.86
CA ARG A 36 11.97 4.04 -8.04
C ARG A 36 11.93 5.08 -6.92
N LEU A 37 12.32 4.69 -5.70
CA LEU A 37 12.26 5.51 -4.50
C LEU A 37 13.60 6.18 -4.15
N ASN A 38 14.60 6.05 -5.02
CA ASN A 38 15.85 6.78 -4.91
C ASN A 38 15.67 8.20 -5.46
N PHE A 39 15.54 9.17 -4.55
CA PHE A 39 15.41 10.59 -4.88
C PHE A 39 16.56 11.36 -4.22
N PRO A 40 17.12 12.41 -4.86
CA PRO A 40 18.12 13.27 -4.23
C PRO A 40 17.49 14.17 -3.15
N GLU A 41 16.21 14.49 -3.29
CA GLU A 41 15.42 15.25 -2.33
C GLU A 41 13.96 14.81 -2.35
N CYS A 42 13.26 14.95 -1.22
CA CYS A 42 11.83 14.68 -1.15
C CYS A 42 11.17 15.59 -0.11
N ARG A 43 10.00 16.15 -0.43
CA ARG A 43 9.13 16.85 0.52
C ARG A 43 7.74 16.23 0.47
N MET A 44 7.26 15.77 1.62
CA MET A 44 5.95 15.12 1.72
C MET A 44 5.25 15.45 3.04
N VAL A 45 3.93 15.29 3.05
CA VAL A 45 3.12 15.33 4.26
C VAL A 45 2.67 13.92 4.57
N ILE A 46 2.98 13.43 5.76
CA ILE A 46 2.54 12.11 6.23
C ILE A 46 1.42 12.26 7.26
N ARG A 47 0.45 11.35 7.18
CA ARG A 47 -0.59 11.17 8.21
C ARG A 47 -0.37 9.81 8.87
N ILE A 48 -0.12 9.83 10.17
CA ILE A 48 0.10 8.64 10.99
C ILE A 48 -1.17 8.39 11.80
N ILE A 49 -1.74 7.20 11.64
CA ILE A 49 -2.90 6.75 12.41
C ILE A 49 -2.43 5.60 13.31
N ASP A 50 -2.34 5.85 14.61
CA ASP A 50 -2.05 4.85 15.64
C ASP A 50 -3.38 4.32 16.19
N SER A 51 -3.72 3.08 15.86
CA SER A 51 -4.94 2.41 16.29
C SER A 51 -4.61 1.27 17.26
N LYS A 52 -5.14 1.34 18.48
CA LYS A 52 -4.92 0.34 19.52
C LYS A 52 -6.07 -0.68 19.53
N ALA A 53 -5.76 -1.92 19.94
CA ALA A 53 -6.75 -2.98 20.11
C ALA A 53 -7.91 -2.60 21.06
N SER A 54 -7.70 -1.66 21.97
CA SER A 54 -8.73 -1.10 22.87
C SER A 54 -9.74 -0.17 22.16
N GLY A 55 -9.61 0.06 20.86
CA GLY A 55 -10.47 0.96 20.07
C GLY A 55 -10.07 2.44 20.15
N THR A 56 -8.97 2.77 20.83
CA THR A 56 -8.45 4.13 20.87
C THR A 56 -7.62 4.43 19.63
N THR A 57 -7.92 5.52 18.94
CA THR A 57 -7.17 5.99 17.78
C THR A 57 -6.52 7.35 18.04
N ARG A 58 -5.27 7.52 17.64
CA ARG A 58 -4.57 8.80 17.61
C ARG A 58 -4.12 9.10 16.19
N GLU A 59 -4.45 10.29 15.70
CA GLU A 59 -3.97 10.81 14.43
C GLU A 59 -2.87 11.84 14.66
N MET A 60 -1.85 11.82 13.82
CA MET A 60 -0.78 12.80 13.76
C MET A 60 -0.48 13.16 12.31
N LYS A 61 -0.13 14.41 12.05
CA LYS A 61 0.37 14.86 10.75
C LYS A 61 1.78 15.39 10.92
N ALA A 62 2.64 15.10 9.96
CA ALA A 62 3.99 15.60 9.94
C ALA A 62 4.44 15.98 8.53
N ASP A 63 5.22 17.04 8.44
CA ASP A 63 5.95 17.42 7.24
C ASP A 63 7.31 16.70 7.28
N VAL A 64 7.69 16.10 6.16
CA VAL A 64 8.94 15.37 5.99
C VAL A 64 9.73 16.02 4.88
N GLU A 65 10.98 16.38 5.18
CA GLU A 65 11.96 16.84 4.21
C GLU A 65 13.15 15.88 4.24
N TYR A 66 13.48 15.31 3.09
CA TYR A 66 14.65 14.46 2.90
C TYR A 66 15.61 15.12 1.92
N LEU A 67 16.90 15.08 2.24
CA LEU A 67 18.00 15.53 1.40
C LEU A 67 19.11 14.48 1.45
N GLU A 68 19.55 14.02 0.27
CA GLU A 68 20.66 13.09 0.12
C GLU A 68 21.92 13.66 0.80
N ASN A 69 22.64 12.82 1.53
CA ASN A 69 23.85 13.17 2.30
C ASN A 69 23.65 14.13 3.49
N VAL A 70 22.45 14.66 3.71
CA VAL A 70 22.13 15.51 4.87
C VAL A 70 21.28 14.75 5.88
N GLY A 71 20.26 14.04 5.40
CA GLY A 71 19.35 13.24 6.22
C GLY A 71 17.88 13.66 6.07
N THR A 72 17.07 13.23 7.03
CA THR A 72 15.62 13.46 7.06
C THR A 72 15.24 14.36 8.22
N ARG A 73 14.50 15.43 7.93
CA ARG A 73 13.81 16.25 8.92
C ARG A 73 12.34 15.85 8.95
N LEU A 74 11.81 15.62 10.15
CA LEU A 74 10.41 15.35 10.38
C LEU A 74 9.86 16.37 11.38
N GLU A 75 8.79 17.06 11.02
CA GLU A 75 8.14 18.06 11.85
C GLU A 75 6.65 17.74 12.01
N PHE A 76 6.22 17.43 13.23
CA PHE A 76 4.80 17.24 13.51
C PHE A 76 4.06 18.58 13.44
N THR A 77 3.00 18.64 12.63
CA THR A 77 2.14 19.81 12.46
C THR A 77 0.84 19.68 13.24
N GLU A 78 0.35 18.44 13.42
CA GLU A 78 -0.82 18.11 14.22
C GLU A 78 -0.60 16.81 15.01
N PRO A 79 -1.20 16.67 16.22
CA PRO A 79 -1.96 17.67 16.96
C PRO A 79 -1.05 18.75 17.58
N ALA A 80 -1.62 19.91 17.94
CA ALA A 80 -0.85 21.08 18.41
C ALA A 80 0.13 20.81 19.57
N ARG A 81 -0.15 19.81 20.43
CA ARG A 81 0.74 19.38 21.53
C ARG A 81 2.09 18.81 21.05
N ASP A 82 2.16 18.38 19.80
CA ASP A 82 3.35 17.78 19.19
C ASP A 82 4.03 18.75 18.21
N LYS A 83 3.43 19.92 17.97
CA LYS A 83 3.96 20.96 17.08
C LYS A 83 5.30 21.50 17.58
N GLY A 84 6.32 21.46 16.73
CA GLY A 84 7.67 21.98 17.02
C GLY A 84 8.57 21.06 17.86
N LYS A 85 8.16 19.81 18.14
CA LYS A 85 9.05 18.82 18.74
C LYS A 85 10.05 18.34 17.69
N LYS A 86 11.33 18.63 17.90
CA LYS A 86 12.44 18.13 17.08
C LYS A 86 12.85 16.75 17.63
N SER A 87 12.86 15.73 16.78
CA SER A 87 13.47 14.43 17.06
C SER A 87 14.96 14.46 16.83
#